data_AF-K1QMW9-F1
#
_entry.id   AF-K1QMW9-F1
#
_cell.length_a   1.000
_cell.length_b   1.000
_cell.length_c   1.000
_cell.angle_alpha   90.00
_cell.angle_beta   90.00
_cell.angle_gamma   90.00
#
_symmetry.space_group_name_H-M   'P 1'
#
loop_
_entity.id
_entity.type
_entity.pdbx_description
1 polymer ?
#
loop_
_entity_poly.entity_id
_entity_poly.type
_entity_poly.pdbx_seq_one_letter_code
_entity_poly.pdbx_strand_id
1 'polypeptide(L)'
;MLQHAAQGKGVRLREIFTGIDIEMSKEENYVIYRKELEILRSWSCPMGFFGYLCQYACHCQYGAACHSVTGECFEDCEFGWSGKPTCQIQNVALDKVTLQDGHNTSVLAVDGVREQNGSTGRCTRAYSTTNVFRVKWYVDLGREYHIKQIKIYFRNDG
;
A
#
# COMPACT_ATOMS: atom_id res chain seq x y z
N MET A 1 9.34 44.06 39.30
CA MET A 1 7.91 44.31 39.07
C MET A 1 7.47 43.39 37.95
N LEU A 2 6.45 42.56 38.21
CA LEU A 2 5.93 41.52 37.31
C LEU A 2 5.43 42.11 35.98
N GLN A 3 5.52 41.33 34.89
CA GLN A 3 4.34 40.83 34.16
C GLN A 3 4.70 39.77 33.11
N HIS A 4 3.84 38.74 33.03
CA HIS A 4 3.84 37.62 32.09
C HIS A 4 3.19 38.01 30.74
N ALA A 5 3.61 37.37 29.65
CA ALA A 5 2.72 36.66 28.71
C ALA A 5 3.55 35.80 27.73
N ALA A 6 3.02 34.62 27.41
CA ALA A 6 3.68 33.50 26.73
C ALA A 6 3.35 33.41 25.23
N GLN A 7 4.25 32.79 24.46
CA GLN A 7 4.01 32.00 23.23
C GLN A 7 5.35 31.29 22.90
N GLY A 8 5.51 29.98 23.17
CA GLY A 8 5.16 28.86 22.28
C GLY A 8 6.14 28.80 21.08
N LYS A 9 6.89 27.75 20.76
CA LYS A 9 6.92 26.31 21.10
C LYS A 9 8.32 25.78 20.76
N GLY A 10 8.83 24.73 21.42
CA GLY A 10 10.01 24.03 20.90
C GLY A 10 10.75 23.10 21.86
N VAL A 11 10.18 21.92 22.09
CA VAL A 11 10.83 20.63 22.42
C VAL A 11 11.72 20.53 23.67
N ARG A 12 11.23 19.78 24.67
CA ARG A 12 12.06 19.17 25.74
C ARG A 12 12.71 17.90 25.19
N LEU A 13 14.04 17.86 25.17
CA LEU A 13 14.79 16.62 25.37
C LEU A 13 15.17 16.56 26.86
N ARG A 14 14.61 15.58 27.58
CA ARG A 14 15.33 14.95 28.70
C ARG A 14 16.47 14.15 28.06
N GLU A 15 17.70 14.05 28.53
CA GLU A 15 18.36 14.41 29.77
C GLU A 15 19.89 14.33 29.48
N ILE A 16 20.66 15.21 30.12
CA ILE A 16 22.06 15.06 30.58
C ILE A 16 23.15 14.72 29.55
N PHE A 17 24.04 15.67 29.28
CA PHE A 17 25.50 15.41 29.28
C PHE A 17 26.25 16.63 29.85
N THR A 18 27.13 16.35 30.81
CA THR A 18 28.16 17.25 31.35
C THR A 18 29.10 17.67 30.22
N GLY A 19 29.48 18.95 30.18
CA GLY A 19 30.24 19.52 29.08
C GLY A 19 31.67 18.97 28.94
N ILE A 20 32.13 18.97 27.69
CA ILE A 20 33.51 19.24 27.26
C ILE A 20 33.39 19.98 25.92
N ASP A 21 33.86 21.23 25.85
CA ASP A 21 34.14 21.90 24.58
C ASP A 21 35.39 21.23 23.98
N ILE A 22 35.24 20.52 22.87
CA ILE A 22 36.37 19.97 22.09
C ILE A 22 36.51 20.83 20.84
N GLU A 23 37.59 21.62 20.82
CA GLU A 23 38.07 22.34 19.64
C GLU A 23 38.45 21.33 18.55
N MET A 24 37.72 21.32 17.43
CA MET A 24 37.96 20.38 16.33
C MET A 24 39.20 20.79 15.54
N SER A 25 40.33 20.13 15.81
CA SER A 25 41.47 20.11 14.90
C SER A 25 41.07 19.42 13.58
N LYS A 26 41.36 20.08 12.46
CA LYS A 26 41.23 19.51 11.13
C LYS A 26 42.17 18.31 10.95
N GLU A 27 41.69 17.38 10.13
CA GLU A 27 42.38 16.23 9.53
C GLU A 27 42.42 14.94 10.38
N GLU A 28 42.10 13.83 9.70
CA GLU A 28 42.10 12.42 10.17
C GLU A 28 40.81 11.78 10.75
N ASN A 29 39.60 12.32 10.55
CA ASN A 29 38.35 11.61 10.92
C ASN A 29 37.37 11.26 9.79
N TYR A 30 37.75 11.47 8.53
CA TYR A 30 36.88 11.12 7.38
C TYR A 30 37.02 9.67 6.92
N VAL A 31 38.05 8.94 7.37
CA VAL A 31 38.36 7.58 6.90
C VAL A 31 37.74 6.49 7.80
N ILE A 32 37.42 6.79 9.07
CA ILE A 32 36.89 5.79 10.01
C ILE A 32 35.41 5.46 9.72
N TYR A 33 34.60 6.45 9.33
CA TYR A 33 33.18 6.22 8.99
C TYR A 33 32.94 5.46 7.68
N ARG A 34 33.98 5.28 6.84
CA ARG A 34 33.79 4.62 5.54
C ARG A 34 33.79 3.08 5.65
N LYS A 35 34.48 2.49 6.64
CA LYS A 35 34.55 1.03 6.80
C LYS A 35 33.35 0.42 7.55
N GLU A 36 32.67 1.17 8.42
CA GLU A 36 31.46 0.69 9.13
C GLU A 36 30.14 1.00 8.40
N LEU A 37 30.12 1.95 7.46
CA LEU A 37 28.97 2.19 6.57
C LEU A 37 28.94 1.28 5.34
N GLU A 38 30.02 0.55 5.06
CA GLU A 38 30.10 -0.38 3.93
C GLU A 38 29.62 -1.81 4.28
N ILE A 39 29.44 -2.14 5.57
CA ILE A 39 28.88 -3.44 6.00
C ILE A 39 27.33 -3.45 6.02
N LEU A 40 26.68 -2.28 5.95
CA LEU A 40 25.21 -2.14 5.86
C LEU A 40 24.68 -1.92 4.43
N ARG A 41 25.56 -1.79 3.45
CA ARG A 41 25.23 -1.33 2.09
C ARG A 41 25.76 -2.27 1.02
N SER A 42 25.63 -3.58 1.27
CA SER A 42 25.81 -4.63 0.27
C SER A 42 24.83 -5.78 0.51
N TRP A 43 23.91 -6.12 -0.40
CA TRP A 43 23.57 -5.48 -1.67
C TRP A 43 22.33 -6.17 -2.23
N SER A 44 21.30 -5.39 -2.55
CA SER A 44 20.01 -5.88 -3.06
C SER A 44 19.27 -6.81 -2.10
N CYS A 45 17.98 -6.55 -1.94
CA CYS A 45 17.11 -7.57 -1.40
C CYS A 45 17.13 -8.83 -2.27
N PRO A 46 16.90 -10.01 -1.67
CA PRO A 46 16.64 -11.22 -2.44
C PRO A 46 15.57 -10.93 -3.50
N MET A 47 15.67 -11.59 -4.64
CA MET A 47 14.69 -11.43 -5.71
C MET A 47 13.27 -11.59 -5.15
N GLY A 48 12.41 -10.62 -5.46
CA GLY A 48 11.03 -10.60 -4.95
C GLY A 48 10.83 -9.85 -3.64
N PHE A 49 11.86 -9.19 -3.09
CA PHE A 49 11.73 -8.37 -1.88
C PHE A 49 12.35 -6.97 -2.04
N PHE A 50 11.92 -6.03 -1.20
CA PHE A 50 12.46 -4.66 -1.17
C PHE A 50 12.34 -3.98 0.19
N GLY A 51 12.98 -2.82 0.31
CA GLY A 51 12.90 -1.93 1.47
C GLY A 51 13.94 -2.24 2.55
N TYR A 52 13.83 -1.54 3.67
CA TYR A 52 14.73 -1.76 4.81
C TYR A 52 14.61 -3.21 5.30
N LEU A 53 15.74 -3.89 5.44
CA LEU A 53 15.82 -5.30 5.81
C LEU A 53 14.98 -6.25 4.93
N CYS A 54 14.62 -5.85 3.71
CA CYS A 54 13.87 -6.67 2.75
C CYS A 54 12.52 -7.16 3.28
N GLN A 55 11.88 -6.35 4.11
CA GLN A 55 10.65 -6.69 4.82
C GLN A 55 9.39 -6.65 3.94
N TYR A 56 9.47 -6.14 2.71
CA TYR A 56 8.33 -6.04 1.80
C TYR A 56 8.50 -6.95 0.59
N ALA A 57 7.43 -7.62 0.17
CA ALA A 57 7.42 -8.46 -1.03
C ALA A 57 7.07 -7.62 -2.27
N CYS A 58 7.73 -7.92 -3.40
CA CYS A 58 7.36 -7.38 -4.70
C CYS A 58 6.08 -8.08 -5.21
N HIS A 59 5.21 -7.32 -5.87
CA HIS A 59 4.01 -7.83 -6.53
C HIS A 59 3.90 -7.30 -7.96
N CYS A 60 5.02 -7.38 -8.68
CA CYS A 60 5.10 -6.99 -10.08
C CYS A 60 4.62 -8.14 -10.98
N GLN A 61 4.15 -7.80 -12.17
CA GLN A 61 3.64 -8.73 -13.15
C GLN A 61 4.63 -9.87 -13.43
N TYR A 62 4.09 -11.09 -13.59
CA TYR A 62 4.85 -12.32 -13.87
C TYR A 62 5.92 -12.66 -12.83
N GLY A 63 5.76 -12.21 -11.58
CA GLY A 63 6.74 -12.44 -10.52
C GLY A 63 8.06 -11.69 -10.74
N ALA A 64 8.03 -10.61 -11.53
CA ALA A 64 9.22 -9.80 -11.80
C ALA A 64 9.77 -9.17 -10.52
N ALA A 65 11.10 -8.99 -10.49
CA ALA A 65 11.76 -8.27 -9.42
C ALA A 65 11.38 -6.78 -9.45
N CYS A 66 11.15 -6.20 -8.28
CA CYS A 66 11.01 -4.75 -8.11
C CYS A 66 12.35 -4.11 -7.72
N HIS A 67 12.45 -2.79 -7.83
CA HIS A 67 13.62 -2.05 -7.39
C HIS A 67 13.84 -2.28 -5.88
N SER A 68 14.99 -2.84 -5.50
CA SER A 68 15.23 -3.40 -4.15
C SER A 68 15.17 -2.38 -3.00
N VAL A 69 15.30 -1.09 -3.29
CA VAL A 69 15.17 -0.02 -2.28
C VAL A 69 13.77 0.60 -2.25
N THR A 70 13.19 0.88 -3.42
CA THR A 70 11.94 1.67 -3.54
C THR A 70 10.69 0.80 -3.69
N GLY A 71 10.85 -0.45 -4.12
CA GLY A 71 9.77 -1.36 -4.46
C GLY A 71 9.12 -1.10 -5.82
N GLU A 72 9.67 -0.19 -6.61
CA GLU A 72 9.10 0.17 -7.91
C GLU A 72 9.12 -1.00 -8.90
N CYS A 73 7.96 -1.28 -9.48
CA CYS A 73 7.77 -2.24 -10.56
C CYS A 73 7.93 -1.54 -11.91
N PHE A 74 8.89 -2.00 -12.70
CA PHE A 74 9.10 -1.51 -14.08
C PHE A 74 7.95 -1.91 -15.01
N GLU A 75 7.43 -3.13 -14.86
CA GLU A 75 6.21 -3.63 -15.51
C GLU A 75 4.97 -3.39 -14.64
N ASP A 76 3.76 -3.76 -15.10
CA ASP A 76 2.52 -3.59 -14.32
C ASP A 76 2.51 -4.41 -13.01
N CYS A 77 1.44 -4.25 -12.22
CA CYS A 77 1.24 -5.05 -11.02
C CYS A 77 0.77 -6.47 -11.37
N GLU A 78 1.10 -7.41 -10.50
CA GLU A 78 0.56 -8.77 -10.56
C GLU A 78 -0.97 -8.76 -10.44
N PHE A 79 -1.63 -9.78 -10.97
CA PHE A 79 -3.08 -9.91 -10.86
C PHE A 79 -3.53 -9.89 -9.38
N GLY A 80 -4.54 -9.07 -9.09
CA GLY A 80 -4.99 -8.81 -7.72
C GLY A 80 -4.19 -7.75 -6.96
N TRP A 81 -3.15 -7.17 -7.55
CA TRP A 81 -2.35 -6.09 -6.94
C TRP A 81 -2.47 -4.76 -7.71
N SER A 82 -2.22 -3.67 -7.00
CA SER A 82 -2.31 -2.29 -7.52
C SER A 82 -1.51 -1.32 -6.65
N GLY A 83 -1.58 -0.02 -6.96
CA GLY A 83 -0.85 1.01 -6.21
C GLY A 83 0.54 1.27 -6.80
N LYS A 84 0.57 1.65 -8.08
CA LYS A 84 1.78 2.10 -8.76
C LYS A 84 2.43 3.27 -8.01
N PRO A 85 3.77 3.36 -8.01
CA PRO A 85 4.71 2.50 -8.75
C PRO A 85 5.06 1.17 -8.05
N THR A 86 4.66 0.94 -6.79
CA THR A 86 5.19 -0.15 -5.96
C THR A 86 4.32 -1.42 -5.87
N CYS A 87 3.09 -1.37 -6.37
CA CYS A 87 2.17 -2.51 -6.41
C CYS A 87 1.82 -3.11 -5.03
N GLN A 88 1.78 -2.30 -3.97
CA GLN A 88 1.59 -2.77 -2.58
C GLN A 88 0.13 -2.74 -2.07
N ILE A 89 -0.86 -2.65 -2.96
CA ILE A 89 -2.28 -2.64 -2.60
C ILE A 89 -2.95 -3.90 -3.15
N GLN A 90 -3.29 -4.82 -2.25
CA GLN A 90 -3.99 -6.06 -2.57
C GLN A 90 -5.51 -5.85 -2.72
N ASN A 91 -6.10 -6.41 -3.77
CA ASN A 91 -7.54 -6.60 -3.91
C ASN A 91 -7.96 -7.81 -3.06
N VAL A 92 -8.31 -7.56 -1.80
CA VAL A 92 -8.72 -8.61 -0.86
C VAL A 92 -10.11 -9.19 -1.16
N ALA A 93 -10.88 -8.55 -2.06
CA ALA A 93 -12.18 -9.03 -2.49
C ALA A 93 -12.10 -10.03 -3.66
N LEU A 94 -10.94 -10.14 -4.34
CA LEU A 94 -10.75 -11.02 -5.50
C LEU A 94 -11.15 -12.47 -5.18
N ASP A 95 -11.98 -13.06 -6.03
CA ASP A 95 -12.51 -14.43 -5.98
C ASP A 95 -13.18 -14.81 -4.64
N LYS A 96 -13.66 -13.81 -3.89
CA LYS A 96 -14.39 -14.04 -2.65
C LYS A 96 -15.83 -14.44 -2.88
N VAL A 97 -16.43 -15.03 -1.84
CA VAL A 97 -17.85 -15.37 -1.82
C VAL A 97 -18.66 -14.09 -1.87
N THR A 98 -19.62 -14.03 -2.79
CA THR A 98 -20.49 -12.88 -2.98
C THR A 98 -21.94 -13.31 -2.95
N LEU A 99 -22.79 -12.37 -2.53
CA LEU A 99 -24.23 -12.57 -2.45
C LEU A 99 -24.91 -11.30 -2.99
N GLN A 100 -25.98 -11.48 -3.76
CA GLN A 100 -26.75 -10.39 -4.31
C GLN A 100 -28.24 -10.72 -4.38
N ASP A 101 -29.07 -9.69 -4.41
CA ASP A 101 -30.49 -9.84 -4.70
C ASP A 101 -30.72 -10.10 -6.20
N GLY A 102 -31.54 -11.10 -6.52
CA GLY A 102 -31.95 -11.39 -7.90
C GLY A 102 -31.06 -12.42 -8.61
N HIS A 103 -30.40 -12.03 -9.70
CA HIS A 103 -29.61 -12.96 -10.54
C HIS A 103 -28.41 -13.56 -9.80
N ASN A 104 -27.81 -14.62 -10.34
CA ASN A 104 -26.58 -15.21 -9.82
C ASN A 104 -25.34 -14.73 -10.61
N THR A 105 -25.11 -13.43 -10.62
CA THR A 105 -23.96 -12.80 -11.31
C THR A 105 -23.01 -12.08 -10.35
N SER A 106 -23.23 -12.20 -9.03
CA SER A 106 -22.53 -11.42 -8.00
C SER A 106 -21.01 -11.57 -8.05
N VAL A 107 -20.53 -12.75 -8.44
CA VAL A 107 -19.11 -13.11 -8.54
C VAL A 107 -18.36 -12.29 -9.58
N LEU A 108 -19.06 -11.76 -10.59
CA LEU A 108 -18.44 -10.96 -11.65
C LEU A 108 -17.84 -9.64 -11.15
N ALA A 109 -18.33 -9.11 -10.03
CA ALA A 109 -17.76 -7.89 -9.42
C ALA A 109 -16.40 -8.15 -8.74
N VAL A 110 -16.03 -9.41 -8.53
CA VAL A 110 -14.82 -9.80 -7.80
C VAL A 110 -13.92 -10.76 -8.59
N ASP A 111 -14.14 -10.95 -9.88
CA ASP A 111 -13.34 -11.87 -10.71
C ASP A 111 -12.08 -11.22 -11.33
N GLY A 112 -11.84 -9.94 -10.98
CA GLY A 112 -10.68 -9.17 -11.43
C GLY A 112 -10.76 -8.62 -12.85
N VAL A 113 -11.83 -8.91 -13.61
CA VAL A 113 -12.05 -8.36 -14.95
C VAL A 113 -12.79 -7.02 -14.85
N ARG A 114 -12.27 -6.01 -15.56
CA ARG A 114 -12.78 -4.63 -15.52
C ARG A 114 -13.55 -4.28 -16.80
N GLU A 115 -14.35 -5.21 -17.27
CA GLU A 115 -15.28 -4.95 -18.38
C GLU A 115 -16.43 -4.09 -17.88
N GLN A 116 -16.78 -3.04 -18.63
CA GLN A 116 -17.80 -2.07 -18.24
C GLN A 116 -18.96 -2.02 -19.25
N ASN A 117 -18.84 -2.70 -20.39
CA ASN A 117 -19.92 -2.91 -21.33
C ASN A 117 -20.86 -4.01 -20.82
N GLY A 118 -22.02 -3.61 -20.29
CA GLY A 118 -23.07 -4.47 -19.74
C GLY A 118 -23.68 -5.45 -20.75
N SER A 119 -23.54 -5.19 -22.05
CA SER A 119 -24.00 -6.10 -23.11
C SER A 119 -23.12 -7.36 -23.25
N THR A 120 -21.90 -7.36 -22.68
CA THR A 120 -20.98 -8.51 -22.70
C THR A 120 -21.35 -9.61 -21.70
N GLY A 121 -22.26 -9.32 -20.76
CA GLY A 121 -22.59 -10.25 -19.67
C GLY A 121 -21.51 -10.36 -18.58
N ARG A 122 -20.54 -9.45 -18.55
CA ARG A 122 -19.43 -9.45 -17.56
C ARG A 122 -19.68 -8.54 -16.35
N CYS A 123 -20.86 -7.91 -16.26
CA CYS A 123 -21.25 -7.05 -15.13
C CYS A 123 -22.24 -7.78 -14.21
N THR A 124 -22.22 -7.44 -12.92
CA THR A 124 -23.28 -7.84 -11.99
C THR A 124 -24.61 -7.18 -12.37
N ARG A 125 -25.72 -7.88 -12.10
CA ARG A 125 -27.07 -7.36 -12.31
C ARG A 125 -27.98 -7.81 -11.18
N ALA A 126 -28.02 -7.01 -10.12
CA ALA A 126 -28.90 -7.25 -9.01
C ALA A 126 -30.27 -6.59 -9.28
N TYR A 127 -31.36 -7.26 -8.90
CA TYR A 127 -32.71 -6.71 -9.00
C TYR A 127 -33.60 -7.29 -7.88
N SER A 128 -34.63 -6.55 -7.50
CA SER A 128 -35.61 -7.00 -6.50
C SER A 128 -37.02 -6.77 -7.03
N THR A 129 -37.88 -7.78 -6.92
CA THR A 129 -39.31 -7.68 -7.30
C THR A 129 -40.16 -7.05 -6.21
N THR A 130 -39.65 -6.97 -4.97
CA THR A 130 -40.40 -6.47 -3.80
C THR A 130 -39.93 -5.08 -3.35
N ASN A 131 -38.67 -4.71 -3.60
CA ASN A 131 -38.15 -3.38 -3.29
C ASN A 131 -36.98 -3.00 -4.20
N VAL A 132 -37.29 -2.42 -5.36
CA VAL A 132 -36.31 -1.94 -6.35
C VAL A 132 -35.39 -0.84 -5.83
N PHE A 133 -35.76 -0.16 -4.74
CA PHE A 133 -34.95 0.92 -4.14
C PHE A 133 -33.91 0.42 -3.14
N ARG A 134 -33.91 -0.87 -2.80
CA ARG A 134 -32.99 -1.47 -1.82
C ARG A 134 -32.44 -2.81 -2.30
N VAL A 135 -31.85 -2.79 -3.49
CA VAL A 135 -31.12 -3.95 -4.02
C VAL A 135 -29.74 -4.00 -3.35
N LYS A 136 -29.36 -5.17 -2.84
CA LYS A 136 -28.11 -5.39 -2.14
C LYS A 136 -27.15 -6.28 -2.95
N TRP A 137 -25.88 -5.97 -2.78
CA TRP A 137 -24.77 -6.83 -3.14
C TRP A 137 -23.75 -6.74 -1.99
N TYR A 138 -23.15 -7.86 -1.62
CA TYR A 138 -22.07 -7.89 -0.63
C TYR A 138 -21.09 -9.01 -0.92
N VAL A 139 -19.88 -8.84 -0.37
CA VAL A 139 -18.77 -9.78 -0.44
C VAL A 139 -18.37 -10.17 0.97
N ASP A 140 -18.19 -11.47 1.21
CA ASP A 140 -17.61 -12.00 2.44
C ASP A 140 -16.10 -12.11 2.27
N LEU A 141 -15.34 -11.25 2.96
CA LEU A 141 -13.89 -11.24 2.92
C LEU A 141 -13.26 -12.41 3.71
N GLY A 142 -14.05 -13.11 4.54
CA GLY A 142 -13.64 -14.26 5.35
C GLY A 142 -12.83 -13.93 6.60
N ARG A 143 -12.41 -12.67 6.77
CA ARG A 143 -11.77 -12.13 7.98
C ARG A 143 -11.83 -10.60 7.98
N GLU A 144 -11.37 -9.99 9.07
CA GLU A 144 -11.24 -8.54 9.17
C GLU A 144 -10.03 -8.02 8.41
N TYR A 145 -10.20 -6.86 7.75
CA TYR A 145 -9.15 -6.17 7.03
C TYR A 145 -9.21 -4.66 7.31
N HIS A 146 -8.06 -4.01 7.39
CA HIS A 146 -7.97 -2.55 7.30
C HIS A 146 -8.10 -2.12 5.84
N ILE A 147 -9.33 -1.84 5.41
CA ILE A 147 -9.61 -1.43 4.03
C ILE A 147 -9.12 0.01 3.81
N LYS A 148 -8.09 0.16 2.97
CA LYS A 148 -7.56 1.48 2.60
C LYS A 148 -8.43 2.20 1.57
N GLN A 149 -9.04 1.46 0.66
CA GLN A 149 -9.85 2.00 -0.42
C GLN A 149 -10.85 0.97 -0.95
N ILE A 150 -11.95 1.46 -1.51
CA ILE A 150 -12.94 0.68 -2.26
C ILE A 150 -13.06 1.33 -3.63
N LYS A 151 -12.99 0.52 -4.70
CA LYS A 151 -13.13 0.99 -6.08
C LYS A 151 -14.26 0.25 -6.76
N ILE A 152 -15.22 1.00 -7.28
CA ILE A 152 -16.39 0.48 -7.99
C ILE A 152 -16.30 0.93 -9.45
N TYR A 153 -16.46 -0.01 -10.37
CA TYR A 153 -16.47 0.24 -11.80
C TYR A 153 -17.91 0.16 -12.30
N PHE A 154 -18.46 1.29 -12.75
CA PHE A 154 -19.83 1.37 -13.22
C PHE A 154 -19.93 0.93 -14.69
N ARG A 155 -21.10 0.42 -15.06
CA ARG A 155 -21.47 0.18 -16.46
C ARG A 155 -21.27 1.47 -17.28
N ASN A 156 -20.73 1.35 -18.50
CA ASN A 156 -20.43 2.51 -19.36
C ASN A 156 -20.94 2.40 -20.81
N ASP A 157 -21.74 1.37 -21.13
CA ASP A 157 -22.49 1.25 -22.38
C ASP A 157 -23.91 1.80 -22.19
N GLY A 158 -24.14 3.04 -22.66
CA GLY A 158 -25.44 3.59 -23.04
C GLY A 158 -26.51 3.68 -21.96
#